data_AF-A0A2E1IQA5-F1
#
_entry.id   AF-A0A2E1IQA5-F1
#
_cell.length_a   1.000
_cell.length_b   1.000
_cell.length_c   1.000
_cell.angle_alpha   90.00
_cell.angle_beta   90.00
_cell.angle_gamma   90.00
#
_symmetry.space_group_name_H-M   'P 1'
#
loop_
_entity.id
_entity.type
_entity.pdbx_description
1 polymer ?
#
loop_
_entity_poly.entity_id
_entity_poly.type
_entity_poly.pdbx_seq_one_letter_code
_entity_poly.pdbx_strand_id
1 'polypeptide(L)'
;MNANRKWRHQFQLWREGDCSSVNVERLLKRHRSIGLDLEVIQASLITLHSHLDRRHLQPQLLPPALLLHPDQWDPRTSCIDELACLSHHTELGNLDELLPSGKLNQILNGELSLYGDLPPIPIQAYLDGMKQPQRRLCRQNQHSALEHLAGEGWRRFRTLQPVATGLDRYHPVVLPRFDHQPQHIREALVVLDGTRETAQYLAVRGGWKDVIWSTLDDLATLRRCIEQLRPERISLCSGFDELALGARC
;
A
#
# COMPACT_ATOMS: atom_id res chain seq x y z
N MET A 1 -29.02 -29.79 2.95
CA MET A 1 -28.35 -29.74 1.62
C MET A 1 -26.99 -29.07 1.82
N ASN A 2 -25.88 -29.73 1.46
CA ASN A 2 -24.52 -29.20 1.66
C ASN A 2 -24.34 -27.84 0.94
N ALA A 3 -23.83 -26.82 1.65
CA ALA A 3 -23.64 -25.47 1.12
C ALA A 3 -22.76 -25.44 -0.14
N ASN A 4 -21.70 -26.26 -0.17
CA ASN A 4 -20.81 -26.42 -1.33
C ASN A 4 -21.55 -27.01 -2.55
N ARG A 5 -22.47 -27.96 -2.32
CA ARG A 5 -23.30 -28.56 -3.39
C ARG A 5 -24.29 -27.53 -3.94
N LYS A 6 -24.92 -26.75 -3.05
CA LYS A 6 -25.82 -25.67 -3.44
C LYS A 6 -25.08 -24.59 -4.26
N TRP A 7 -23.88 -24.20 -3.82
CA TRP A 7 -23.02 -23.27 -4.54
C TRP A 7 -22.72 -23.76 -5.96
N ARG A 8 -22.15 -24.96 -6.10
CA ARG A 8 -21.78 -25.51 -7.43
C ARG A 8 -22.98 -25.56 -8.37
N HIS A 9 -24.14 -26.00 -7.88
CA HIS A 9 -25.35 -26.08 -8.68
C HIS A 9 -25.84 -24.70 -9.12
N GLN A 10 -25.94 -23.73 -8.21
CA GLN A 10 -26.39 -22.37 -8.54
C GLN A 10 -25.40 -21.62 -9.42
N PHE A 11 -24.10 -21.80 -9.20
CA PHE A 11 -23.05 -21.24 -10.03
C PHE A 11 -23.12 -21.79 -11.47
N GLN A 12 -23.34 -23.10 -11.63
CA GLN A 12 -23.49 -23.71 -12.95
C GLN A 12 -24.74 -23.19 -13.69
N LEU A 13 -25.89 -23.18 -13.03
CA LEU A 13 -27.13 -22.65 -13.62
C LEU A 13 -26.98 -21.18 -14.05
N TRP A 14 -26.31 -20.36 -13.24
CA TRP A 14 -26.04 -18.97 -13.61
C TRP A 14 -25.08 -18.87 -14.80
N ARG A 15 -24.03 -19.69 -14.87
CA ARG A 15 -23.12 -19.74 -16.02
C ARG A 15 -23.82 -20.16 -17.32
N GLU A 16 -24.83 -21.03 -17.22
CA GLU A 16 -25.64 -21.50 -18.36
C GLU A 16 -26.71 -20.47 -18.77
N GLY A 17 -26.92 -19.41 -17.97
CA GLY A 17 -27.94 -18.39 -18.21
C GLY A 17 -29.33 -18.75 -17.64
N ASP A 18 -29.45 -19.88 -16.95
CA ASP A 18 -30.70 -20.43 -16.43
C ASP A 18 -31.14 -19.77 -15.10
N CYS A 19 -30.29 -18.95 -14.49
CA CYS A 19 -30.68 -18.18 -13.30
C CYS A 19 -29.93 -16.84 -13.16
N SER A 20 -30.52 -15.92 -12.40
CA SER A 20 -29.98 -14.58 -12.14
C SER A 20 -28.72 -14.60 -11.26
N SER A 21 -27.77 -13.71 -11.55
CA SER A 21 -26.54 -13.47 -10.77
C SER A 21 -26.82 -13.10 -9.30
N VAL A 22 -27.99 -12.51 -9.01
CA VAL A 22 -28.39 -12.08 -7.65
C VAL A 22 -28.32 -13.22 -6.63
N ASN A 23 -28.66 -14.44 -7.04
CA ASN A 23 -28.60 -15.61 -6.14
C ASN A 23 -27.16 -16.01 -5.83
N VAL A 24 -26.29 -15.98 -6.84
CA VAL A 24 -24.86 -16.29 -6.71
C VAL A 24 -24.16 -15.23 -5.87
N GLU A 25 -24.42 -13.95 -6.11
CA GLU A 25 -23.90 -12.84 -5.31
C GLU A 25 -24.30 -12.97 -3.83
N ARG A 26 -25.57 -13.31 -3.56
CA ARG A 26 -26.05 -13.51 -2.19
C ARG A 26 -25.31 -14.65 -1.49
N LEU A 27 -24.97 -15.73 -2.21
CA LEU A 27 -24.17 -16.83 -1.67
C LEU A 27 -22.72 -16.38 -1.42
N LEU A 28 -22.09 -15.65 -2.34
CA LEU A 28 -20.73 -15.09 -2.16
C LEU A 28 -20.67 -14.19 -0.92
N LYS A 29 -21.60 -13.24 -0.79
CA LYS A 29 -21.66 -12.31 0.35
C LYS A 29 -21.85 -13.04 1.69
N ARG A 30 -22.54 -14.18 1.69
CA ARG A 30 -22.84 -14.97 2.89
C ARG A 30 -21.94 -16.17 3.12
N HIS A 31 -20.92 -16.42 2.28
CA HIS A 31 -20.16 -17.67 2.26
C HIS A 31 -19.69 -18.15 3.65
N ARG A 32 -19.10 -17.26 4.47
CA ARG A 32 -18.67 -17.59 5.85
C ARG A 32 -19.83 -18.05 6.73
N SER A 33 -20.97 -17.35 6.67
CA SER A 33 -22.13 -17.64 7.52
C SER A 33 -22.82 -18.96 7.18
N ILE A 34 -22.68 -19.42 5.93
CA ILE A 34 -23.31 -20.65 5.44
C ILE A 34 -22.33 -21.84 5.37
N GLY A 35 -21.07 -21.65 5.79
CA GLY A 35 -20.03 -22.68 5.71
C GLY A 35 -19.70 -23.10 4.27
N LEU A 36 -19.69 -22.14 3.34
CA LEU A 36 -19.23 -22.36 1.97
C LEU A 36 -17.70 -22.22 1.93
N ASP A 37 -17.03 -23.29 1.53
CA ASP A 37 -15.57 -23.38 1.53
C ASP A 37 -14.96 -22.45 0.49
N LEU A 38 -13.93 -21.72 0.90
CA LEU A 38 -13.24 -20.77 0.03
C LEU A 38 -12.59 -21.47 -1.18
N GLU A 39 -12.00 -22.64 -0.98
CA GLU A 39 -11.41 -23.45 -2.05
C GLU A 39 -12.43 -23.81 -3.13
N VAL A 40 -13.68 -24.07 -2.73
CA VAL A 40 -14.77 -24.39 -3.66
C VAL A 40 -15.17 -23.15 -4.45
N ILE A 41 -15.24 -21.98 -3.81
CA ILE A 41 -15.49 -20.70 -4.50
C ILE A 41 -14.38 -20.43 -5.51
N GLN A 42 -13.13 -20.46 -5.07
CA GLN A 42 -11.96 -20.17 -5.91
C GLN A 42 -11.86 -21.12 -7.11
N ALA A 43 -12.09 -22.42 -6.90
CA ALA A 43 -12.10 -23.41 -7.99
C ALA A 43 -13.24 -23.19 -9.00
N SER A 44 -14.40 -22.68 -8.56
CA SER A 44 -15.47 -22.28 -9.47
C SER A 44 -15.11 -21.00 -10.23
N LEU A 45 -14.66 -19.97 -9.52
CA LEU A 45 -14.40 -18.65 -10.09
C LEU A 45 -13.22 -18.64 -11.05
N ILE A 46 -12.16 -19.41 -10.82
CA ILE A 46 -10.97 -19.41 -11.71
C ILE A 46 -11.31 -19.73 -13.17
N THR A 47 -12.41 -20.45 -13.41
CA THR A 47 -12.89 -20.75 -14.77
C THR A 47 -13.40 -19.53 -15.54
N LEU A 48 -13.58 -18.39 -14.87
CA LEU A 48 -13.99 -17.10 -15.45
C LEU A 48 -12.82 -16.12 -15.60
N HIS A 49 -11.67 -16.40 -14.98
CA HIS A 49 -10.59 -15.42 -14.80
C HIS A 49 -9.31 -15.89 -15.49
N SER A 50 -8.90 -15.21 -16.55
CA SER A 50 -7.62 -15.41 -17.23
C SER A 50 -6.48 -14.55 -16.65
N HIS A 51 -6.80 -13.46 -15.95
CA HIS A 51 -5.84 -12.42 -15.55
C HIS A 51 -5.63 -12.29 -14.04
N LEU A 52 -6.40 -13.01 -13.21
CA LEU A 52 -6.30 -12.98 -11.75
C LEU A 52 -5.85 -14.31 -11.18
N ASP A 53 -4.92 -14.24 -10.22
CA ASP A 53 -4.50 -15.43 -9.48
C ASP A 53 -5.67 -15.98 -8.65
N ARG A 54 -5.80 -17.32 -8.64
CA ARG A 54 -6.80 -18.04 -7.84
C ARG A 54 -6.87 -17.58 -6.38
N ARG A 55 -5.73 -17.25 -5.76
CA ARG A 55 -5.65 -16.81 -4.36
C ARG A 55 -6.44 -15.54 -4.08
N HIS A 56 -6.64 -14.67 -5.07
CA HIS A 56 -7.35 -13.40 -4.91
C HIS A 56 -8.85 -13.52 -5.12
N LEU A 57 -9.32 -14.64 -5.68
CA LEU A 57 -10.74 -14.90 -6.00
C LEU A 57 -11.56 -15.18 -4.74
N GLN A 58 -11.64 -14.19 -3.85
CA GLN A 58 -12.28 -14.27 -2.55
C GLN A 58 -13.29 -13.13 -2.38
N PRO A 59 -14.52 -13.40 -1.87
CA PRO A 59 -15.56 -12.39 -1.71
C PRO A 59 -15.22 -11.22 -0.78
N GLN A 60 -14.21 -11.39 0.07
CA GLN A 60 -13.77 -10.32 0.98
C GLN A 60 -12.66 -9.46 0.41
N LEU A 61 -11.92 -9.96 -0.58
CA LEU A 61 -10.84 -9.21 -1.20
C LEU A 61 -11.35 -8.40 -2.38
N LEU A 62 -12.21 -9.00 -3.20
CA LEU A 62 -12.67 -8.43 -4.46
C LEU A 62 -14.19 -8.24 -4.50
N PRO A 63 -14.67 -7.24 -5.27
CA PRO A 63 -16.09 -6.98 -5.43
C PRO A 63 -16.80 -8.12 -6.18
N PRO A 64 -18.07 -8.41 -5.89
CA PRO A 64 -18.83 -9.44 -6.60
C PRO A 64 -18.92 -9.20 -8.11
N ALA A 65 -18.99 -7.94 -8.55
CA ALA A 65 -19.02 -7.57 -9.96
C ALA A 65 -17.77 -8.08 -10.70
N LEU A 66 -16.58 -7.86 -10.13
CA LEU A 66 -15.33 -8.41 -10.66
C LEU A 66 -15.31 -9.94 -10.60
N LEU A 67 -15.70 -10.52 -9.47
CA LEU A 67 -15.63 -11.98 -9.29
C LEU A 67 -16.51 -12.73 -10.29
N LEU A 68 -17.70 -12.23 -10.59
CA LEU A 68 -18.69 -12.89 -11.44
C LEU A 68 -18.63 -12.44 -12.91
N HIS A 69 -18.30 -11.17 -13.16
CA HIS A 69 -18.35 -10.59 -14.50
C HIS A 69 -17.04 -9.85 -14.83
N PRO A 70 -15.88 -10.53 -14.88
CA PRO A 70 -14.60 -9.87 -15.11
C PRO A 70 -14.56 -9.05 -16.41
N ASP A 71 -15.16 -9.55 -17.49
CA ASP A 71 -15.18 -8.88 -18.80
C ASP A 71 -16.09 -7.63 -18.84
N GLN A 72 -16.95 -7.44 -17.84
CA GLN A 72 -17.89 -6.32 -17.73
C GLN A 72 -17.60 -5.47 -16.49
N TRP A 73 -16.52 -5.77 -15.78
CA TRP A 73 -16.20 -5.10 -14.54
C TRP A 73 -15.71 -3.69 -14.83
N ASP A 74 -16.43 -2.71 -14.29
CA ASP A 74 -16.00 -1.32 -14.30
C ASP A 74 -15.27 -0.98 -12.99
N PRO A 75 -13.96 -0.69 -13.01
CA PRO A 75 -13.19 -0.34 -11.81
C PRO A 75 -13.76 0.85 -11.04
N ARG A 76 -14.41 1.81 -11.73
CA ARG A 76 -15.01 3.01 -11.10
C ARG A 76 -16.14 2.64 -10.15
N THR A 77 -16.93 1.61 -10.50
CA THR A 77 -17.99 1.08 -9.62
C THR A 77 -17.42 0.45 -8.35
N SER A 78 -16.14 0.10 -8.35
CA SER A 78 -15.40 -0.46 -7.21
C SER A 78 -14.60 0.61 -6.46
N CYS A 79 -15.02 1.87 -6.56
CA CYS A 79 -14.41 3.03 -5.91
C CYS A 79 -12.97 3.34 -6.35
N ILE A 80 -12.49 2.77 -7.46
CA ILE A 80 -11.17 3.10 -8.00
C ILE A 80 -11.26 4.46 -8.67
N ASP A 81 -10.48 5.41 -8.15
CA ASP A 81 -10.36 6.75 -8.68
C ASP A 81 -9.52 6.73 -9.96
N GLU A 82 -10.14 7.10 -11.07
CA GLU A 82 -9.55 7.05 -12.40
C GLU A 82 -8.31 7.92 -12.53
N LEU A 83 -8.39 9.17 -12.06
CA LEU A 83 -7.29 10.11 -12.19
C LEU A 83 -6.09 9.67 -11.35
N ALA A 84 -6.32 9.26 -10.10
CA ALA A 84 -5.27 8.82 -9.19
C ALA A 84 -4.61 7.51 -9.66
N CYS A 85 -5.38 6.59 -10.26
CA CYS A 85 -4.85 5.34 -10.79
C CYS A 85 -4.02 5.58 -12.06
N LEU A 86 -4.59 6.26 -13.07
CA LEU A 86 -3.92 6.46 -14.36
C LEU A 86 -2.72 7.40 -14.29
N SER A 87 -2.72 8.37 -13.37
CA SER A 87 -1.53 9.20 -13.14
C SER A 87 -0.37 8.42 -12.53
N HIS A 88 -0.64 7.34 -11.81
CA HIS A 88 0.38 6.47 -11.26
C HIS A 88 0.84 5.39 -12.25
N HIS A 89 -0.11 4.79 -12.97
CA HIS A 89 0.12 3.72 -13.94
C HIS A 89 0.07 4.27 -15.37
N THR A 90 1.08 5.07 -15.73
CA THR A 90 1.12 5.86 -16.99
C THR A 90 1.05 5.05 -18.28
N GLU A 91 1.36 3.76 -18.19
CA GLU A 91 1.29 2.78 -19.26
C GLU A 91 -0.14 2.26 -19.53
N LEU A 92 -1.11 2.55 -18.65
CA LEU A 92 -2.52 2.28 -18.90
C LEU A 92 -3.14 3.42 -19.70
N GLY A 93 -3.79 3.10 -20.82
CA GLY A 93 -4.51 4.08 -21.62
C GLY A 93 -5.85 4.49 -20.99
N ASN A 94 -6.45 3.59 -20.21
CA ASN A 94 -7.72 3.78 -19.49
C ASN A 94 -7.85 2.73 -18.37
N LEU A 95 -8.85 2.90 -17.49
CA LEU A 95 -9.05 1.98 -16.35
C LEU A 95 -9.48 0.58 -16.76
N ASP A 96 -10.17 0.40 -17.89
CA ASP A 96 -10.67 -0.91 -18.32
C ASP A 96 -9.51 -1.88 -18.64
N GLU A 97 -8.31 -1.33 -18.90
CA GLU A 97 -7.07 -2.09 -19.09
C GLU A 97 -6.46 -2.63 -17.78
N LEU A 98 -6.92 -2.18 -16.61
CA LEU A 98 -6.34 -2.53 -15.31
C LEU A 98 -6.33 -4.05 -15.02
N LEU A 99 -7.40 -4.74 -15.40
CA LEU A 99 -7.53 -6.19 -15.29
C LEU A 99 -6.72 -6.92 -16.39
N PRO A 100 -6.97 -6.72 -17.70
CA PRO A 100 -6.31 -7.49 -18.76
C PRO A 100 -4.80 -7.23 -18.86
N SER A 101 -4.30 -6.07 -18.43
CA SER A 101 -2.86 -5.79 -18.35
C SER A 101 -2.13 -6.61 -17.28
N GLY A 102 -2.85 -7.26 -16.36
CA GLY A 102 -2.28 -7.97 -15.21
C GLY A 102 -1.85 -7.07 -14.05
N LYS A 103 -1.97 -5.74 -14.19
CA LYS A 103 -1.61 -4.79 -13.12
C LYS A 103 -2.43 -4.94 -11.87
N LEU A 104 -3.71 -5.25 -12.01
CA LEU A 104 -4.54 -5.54 -10.85
C LEU A 104 -3.92 -6.67 -10.02
N ASN A 105 -3.41 -7.72 -10.64
CA ASN A 105 -2.78 -8.83 -9.93
C ASN A 105 -1.51 -8.38 -9.17
N GLN A 106 -0.67 -7.54 -9.80
CA GLN A 106 0.52 -6.94 -9.18
C GLN A 106 0.15 -6.05 -7.98
N ILE A 107 -0.91 -5.24 -8.10
CA ILE A 107 -1.43 -4.40 -7.01
C ILE A 107 -1.94 -5.27 -5.86
N LEU A 108 -2.73 -6.30 -6.15
CA LEU A 108 -3.26 -7.21 -5.12
C LEU A 108 -2.14 -7.99 -4.41
N ASN A 109 -1.03 -8.25 -5.10
CA ASN A 109 0.18 -8.85 -4.53
C ASN A 109 1.01 -7.89 -3.69
N GLY A 110 0.75 -6.58 -3.77
CA GLY A 110 1.59 -5.56 -3.15
C GLY A 110 2.94 -5.38 -3.85
N GLU A 111 3.02 -5.71 -5.13
CA GLU A 111 4.19 -5.42 -5.98
C GLU A 111 4.13 -3.97 -6.49
N LEU A 112 2.92 -3.48 -6.74
CA LEU A 112 2.63 -2.10 -7.13
C LEU A 112 1.64 -1.46 -6.17
N SER A 113 1.70 -0.13 -6.06
CA SER A 113 0.67 0.64 -5.36
C SER A 113 -0.57 0.83 -6.22
N LEU A 114 -1.74 0.94 -5.59
CA LEU A 114 -2.97 1.30 -6.30
C LEU A 114 -2.92 2.75 -6.82
N TYR A 115 -2.43 3.67 -5.98
CA TYR A 115 -2.24 5.09 -6.29
C TYR A 115 -0.83 5.52 -5.90
N GLY A 116 -0.34 6.62 -6.48
CA GLY A 116 1.03 7.08 -6.27
C GLY A 116 1.36 7.54 -4.85
N ASP A 117 0.35 7.89 -4.04
CA ASP A 117 0.49 8.28 -2.64
C ASP A 117 0.18 7.14 -1.66
N LEU A 118 -0.19 5.96 -2.15
CA LEU A 118 -0.34 4.76 -1.34
C LEU A 118 0.97 3.94 -1.37
N PRO A 119 1.36 3.31 -0.26
CA PRO A 119 2.43 2.32 -0.29
C PRO A 119 1.95 1.03 -0.98
N PRO A 120 2.87 0.27 -1.60
CA PRO A 120 2.54 -1.06 -2.10
C PRO A 120 2.22 -1.96 -0.91
N ILE A 121 0.98 -2.46 -0.86
CA ILE A 121 0.49 -3.30 0.24
C ILE A 121 -0.34 -4.46 -0.33
N PRO A 122 0.00 -5.72 -0.02
CA PRO A 122 -0.81 -6.85 -0.46
C PRO A 122 -2.23 -6.73 0.08
N ILE A 123 -3.23 -6.98 -0.76
CA ILE A 123 -4.64 -6.75 -0.40
C ILE A 123 -5.09 -7.61 0.79
N GLN A 124 -4.54 -8.83 0.89
CA GLN A 124 -4.78 -9.73 2.01
C GLN A 124 -4.21 -9.15 3.31
N ALA A 125 -2.98 -8.62 3.28
CA ALA A 125 -2.36 -7.97 4.43
C ALA A 125 -3.13 -6.71 4.85
N TYR A 126 -3.68 -5.96 3.89
CA TYR A 126 -4.56 -4.84 4.15
C TYR A 126 -5.85 -5.27 4.89
N LEU A 127 -6.53 -6.30 4.39
CA LEU A 127 -7.73 -6.86 5.04
C LEU A 127 -7.43 -7.36 6.46
N ASP A 128 -6.35 -8.13 6.63
CA ASP A 128 -5.96 -8.71 7.92
C ASP A 128 -5.55 -7.62 8.92
N GLY A 129 -4.87 -6.57 8.45
CA GLY A 129 -4.47 -5.41 9.24
C GLY A 129 -5.60 -4.41 9.53
N MET A 130 -6.75 -4.52 8.84
CA MET A 130 -7.83 -3.54 8.92
C MET A 130 -8.37 -3.39 10.36
N LYS A 131 -8.46 -2.15 10.84
CA LYS A 131 -8.96 -1.85 12.20
C LYS A 131 -10.46 -2.11 12.34
N GLN A 132 -10.91 -2.40 13.57
CA GLN A 132 -12.30 -2.80 13.84
C GLN A 132 -13.36 -1.81 13.31
N PRO A 133 -13.20 -0.47 13.41
CA PRO A 133 -14.16 0.47 12.83
C PRO A 133 -14.29 0.31 11.31
N GLN A 134 -13.17 0.14 10.61
CA GLN A 134 -13.16 -0.03 9.15
C GLN A 134 -13.77 -1.38 8.73
N ARG A 135 -13.51 -2.45 9.49
CA ARG A 135 -14.19 -3.75 9.29
C ARG A 135 -15.71 -3.69 9.49
N ARG A 136 -16.20 -2.79 10.35
CA ARG A 136 -17.65 -2.57 10.52
C ARG A 136 -18.21 -1.82 9.33
N LEU A 137 -17.50 -0.78 8.86
CA LEU A 137 -17.90 -0.02 7.69
C LEU A 137 -17.97 -0.89 6.43
N CYS A 138 -16.97 -1.73 6.18
CA CYS A 138 -17.00 -2.70 5.07
C CYS A 138 -18.24 -3.59 5.12
N ARG A 139 -18.60 -4.10 6.31
CA ARG A 139 -19.79 -4.95 6.48
C ARG A 139 -21.10 -4.20 6.25
N GLN A 140 -21.19 -2.95 6.70
CA GLN A 140 -22.38 -2.11 6.53
C GLN A 140 -22.61 -1.76 5.05
N ASN A 141 -21.53 -1.42 4.34
CA ASN A 141 -21.59 -1.01 2.94
C ASN A 141 -21.44 -2.20 1.97
N GLN A 142 -21.23 -3.41 2.49
CA GLN A 142 -20.93 -4.61 1.71
C GLN A 142 -19.70 -4.49 0.80
N HIS A 143 -18.72 -3.67 1.21
CA HIS A 143 -17.48 -3.49 0.47
C HIS A 143 -16.51 -4.65 0.72
N SER A 144 -15.83 -5.04 -0.36
CA SER A 144 -14.60 -5.81 -0.34
C SER A 144 -13.41 -4.96 0.15
N ALA A 145 -12.29 -5.63 0.43
CA ALA A 145 -11.05 -4.97 0.82
C ALA A 145 -10.54 -4.01 -0.26
N LEU A 146 -10.65 -4.40 -1.54
CA LEU A 146 -10.26 -3.55 -2.68
C LEU A 146 -11.10 -2.27 -2.75
N GLU A 147 -12.43 -2.41 -2.70
CA GLU A 147 -13.34 -1.25 -2.71
C GLU A 147 -13.08 -0.31 -1.52
N HIS A 148 -12.84 -0.88 -0.34
CA HIS A 148 -12.53 -0.08 0.83
C HIS A 148 -11.16 0.60 0.70
N LEU A 149 -10.11 -0.09 0.23
CA LEU A 149 -8.79 0.51 0.02
C LEU A 149 -8.87 1.67 -0.99
N ALA A 150 -9.52 1.43 -2.13
CA ALA A 150 -9.61 2.36 -3.24
C ALA A 150 -10.39 3.65 -2.91
N GLY A 151 -11.40 3.56 -2.04
CA GLY A 151 -12.20 4.70 -1.60
C GLY A 151 -11.83 5.19 -0.20
N GLU A 152 -12.59 4.73 0.81
CA GLU A 152 -12.54 5.25 2.17
C GLU A 152 -11.17 5.07 2.84
N GLY A 153 -10.53 3.93 2.63
CA GLY A 153 -9.20 3.60 3.15
C GLY A 153 -8.15 4.60 2.67
N TRP A 154 -8.12 4.87 1.38
CA TRP A 154 -7.25 5.89 0.79
C TRP A 154 -7.54 7.29 1.34
N ARG A 155 -8.81 7.71 1.35
CA ARG A 155 -9.21 9.02 1.90
C ARG A 155 -8.75 9.23 3.35
N ARG A 156 -8.89 8.19 4.18
CA ARG A 156 -8.45 8.22 5.58
C ARG A 156 -6.94 8.23 5.71
N PHE A 157 -6.24 7.41 4.94
CA PHE A 157 -4.78 7.40 4.93
C PHE A 157 -4.20 8.78 4.61
N ARG A 158 -4.73 9.45 3.57
CA ARG A 158 -4.34 10.82 3.20
C ARG A 158 -4.59 11.86 4.29
N THR A 159 -5.57 11.63 5.16
CA THR A 159 -5.91 12.50 6.29
C THR A 159 -5.29 12.02 7.60
N LEU A 160 -4.30 11.12 7.54
CA LEU A 160 -3.58 10.55 8.67
C LEU A 160 -4.49 9.87 9.70
N GLN A 161 -5.65 9.40 9.26
CA GLN A 161 -6.59 8.69 10.12
C GLN A 161 -6.25 7.20 10.17
N PRO A 162 -6.43 6.54 11.32
CA PRO A 162 -6.27 5.10 11.46
C PRO A 162 -7.13 4.26 10.50
N VAL A 163 -6.49 3.40 9.69
CA VAL A 163 -7.16 2.49 8.75
C VAL A 163 -6.78 1.03 9.01
N ALA A 164 -5.50 0.69 8.85
CA ALA A 164 -5.02 -0.69 8.94
C ALA A 164 -3.59 -0.71 9.49
N THR A 165 -3.27 -1.62 10.39
CA THR A 165 -1.97 -1.64 11.09
C THR A 165 -0.77 -1.66 10.15
N GLY A 166 -0.85 -2.36 9.00
CA GLY A 166 0.22 -2.37 7.99
C GLY A 166 0.30 -1.07 7.21
N LEU A 167 -0.85 -0.48 6.84
CA LEU A 167 -0.93 0.76 6.07
C LEU A 167 -0.53 1.97 6.92
N ASP A 168 -1.01 2.06 8.15
CA ASP A 168 -0.79 3.20 9.04
C ASP A 168 0.69 3.40 9.43
N ARG A 169 1.55 2.40 9.21
CA ARG A 169 3.01 2.49 9.42
C ARG A 169 3.70 3.42 8.43
N TYR A 170 3.06 3.67 7.29
CA TYR A 170 3.56 4.57 6.25
C TYR A 170 3.13 6.02 6.48
N HIS A 171 2.37 6.31 7.54
CA HIS A 171 2.16 7.69 7.95
C HIS A 171 3.49 8.32 8.38
N PRO A 172 3.72 9.60 8.05
CA PRO A 172 4.90 10.32 8.52
C PRO A 172 5.02 10.24 10.03
N VAL A 173 6.20 9.83 10.51
CA VAL A 173 6.49 9.81 11.94
C VAL A 173 6.91 11.21 12.35
N VAL A 174 6.26 11.77 13.36
CA VAL A 174 6.74 13.00 14.00
C VAL A 174 8.06 12.68 14.68
N LEU A 175 9.16 13.19 14.12
CA LEU A 175 10.48 13.00 14.71
C LEU A 175 10.54 13.70 16.08
N PRO A 176 11.16 13.07 17.10
CA PRO A 176 11.30 13.67 18.41
C PRO A 176 12.11 14.97 18.35
N ARG A 177 11.97 15.81 19.38
CA ARG A 177 12.88 16.93 19.63
C ARG A 177 13.74 16.57 20.81
N PHE A 178 15.05 16.70 20.64
CA PHE A 178 16.02 16.48 21.70
C PHE A 178 16.51 17.82 22.23
N ASP A 179 16.54 17.94 23.55
CA ASP A 179 17.12 19.08 24.26
C ASP A 179 18.30 18.55 25.07
N HIS A 180 19.38 18.25 24.35
CA HIS A 180 20.62 17.74 24.93
C HIS A 180 21.74 18.75 24.71
N GLN A 181 22.57 18.95 25.73
CA GLN A 181 23.83 19.63 25.53
C GLN A 181 24.80 18.63 24.89
N PRO A 182 25.47 19.00 23.78
CA PRO A 182 26.40 18.11 23.10
C PRO A 182 27.49 17.68 24.08
N GLN A 183 27.71 16.38 24.20
CA GLN A 183 28.74 15.83 25.10
C GLN A 183 30.16 16.06 24.57
N HIS A 184 30.30 16.22 23.25
CA HIS A 184 31.58 16.44 22.59
C HIS A 184 31.69 17.85 22.01
N ILE A 185 32.91 18.38 22.04
CA ILE A 185 33.18 19.75 21.59
C ILE A 185 33.35 19.81 20.06
N ARG A 186 33.76 18.70 19.43
CA ARG A 186 34.03 18.62 17.98
C ARG A 186 33.24 17.49 17.34
N GLU A 187 32.01 17.77 16.97
CA GLU A 187 31.15 16.84 16.25
C GLU A 187 30.84 17.36 14.85
N ALA A 188 30.97 16.49 13.87
CA ALA A 188 30.65 16.81 12.48
C ALA A 188 29.53 15.93 11.94
N LEU A 189 28.63 16.52 11.17
CA LEU A 189 27.69 15.79 10.34
C LEU A 189 28.32 15.56 8.96
N VAL A 190 28.37 14.31 8.52
CA VAL A 190 28.69 13.94 7.15
C VAL A 190 27.39 13.61 6.42
N VAL A 191 27.12 14.32 5.32
CA VAL A 191 25.93 14.09 4.49
C VAL A 191 26.36 13.54 3.13
N LEU A 192 25.88 12.33 2.82
CA LEU A 192 26.15 11.65 1.55
C LEU A 192 24.99 11.84 0.57
N ASP A 193 25.32 12.02 -0.71
CA ASP A 193 24.35 12.09 -1.82
C ASP A 193 23.26 13.15 -1.62
N GLY A 194 23.67 14.35 -1.19
CA GLY A 194 22.83 15.54 -1.07
C GLY A 194 23.52 16.78 -1.62
N THR A 195 22.77 17.87 -1.79
CA THR A 195 23.38 19.17 -2.13
C THR A 195 23.97 19.83 -0.89
N ARG A 196 24.79 20.85 -1.11
CA ARG A 196 25.31 21.73 -0.05
C ARG A 196 24.20 22.25 0.85
N GLU A 197 23.14 22.73 0.23
CA GLU A 197 22.00 23.36 0.90
C GLU A 197 21.27 22.35 1.78
N THR A 198 21.04 21.13 1.27
CA THR A 198 20.41 20.06 2.04
C THR A 198 21.28 19.65 3.23
N ALA A 199 22.59 19.52 3.03
CA ALA A 199 23.51 19.17 4.12
C ALA A 199 23.54 20.24 5.22
N GLN A 200 23.56 21.52 4.85
CA GLN A 200 23.50 22.64 5.80
C GLN A 200 22.16 22.68 6.54
N TYR A 201 21.05 22.46 5.84
CA TYR A 201 19.72 22.38 6.43
C TYR A 201 19.65 21.27 7.49
N LEU A 202 20.13 20.07 7.16
CA LEU A 202 20.17 18.92 8.07
C LEU A 202 21.06 19.20 9.29
N ALA A 203 22.24 19.80 9.08
CA ALA A 203 23.14 20.18 10.16
C ALA A 203 22.48 21.16 11.13
N VAL A 204 21.85 22.24 10.63
CA VAL A 204 21.15 23.24 11.45
C VAL A 204 19.99 22.62 12.21
N ARG A 205 19.15 21.83 11.54
CA ARG A 205 17.98 21.17 12.15
C ARG A 205 18.40 20.21 13.27
N GLY A 206 19.44 19.43 13.04
CA GLY A 206 19.97 18.48 14.02
C GLY A 206 20.87 19.09 15.10
N GLY A 207 21.37 20.32 14.89
CA GLY A 207 22.19 21.06 15.85
C GLY A 207 23.71 20.94 15.66
N TRP A 208 24.19 20.37 14.55
CA TRP A 208 25.62 20.36 14.21
C TRP A 208 26.11 21.74 13.78
N LYS A 209 27.33 22.07 14.21
CA LYS A 209 28.03 23.29 13.78
C LYS A 209 28.89 23.05 12.55
N ASP A 210 29.54 21.88 12.52
CA ASP A 210 30.41 21.47 11.43
C ASP A 210 29.70 20.45 10.54
N VAL A 211 29.76 20.67 9.23
CA VAL A 211 29.15 19.80 8.23
C VAL A 211 30.12 19.55 7.08
N ILE A 212 30.19 18.29 6.67
CA ILE A 212 30.92 17.85 5.48
C ILE A 212 29.88 17.21 4.57
N TRP A 213 29.82 17.61 3.30
CA TRP A 213 29.02 16.90 2.30
C TRP A 213 29.92 16.21 1.30
N SER A 214 29.45 15.11 0.73
CA SER A 214 30.08 14.47 -0.41
C SER A 214 29.07 13.62 -1.18
N THR A 215 29.41 13.20 -2.39
CA THR A 215 28.76 12.07 -3.06
C THR A 215 29.54 10.79 -2.75
N LEU A 216 28.91 9.64 -2.95
CA LEU A 216 29.59 8.33 -2.85
C LEU A 216 30.74 8.16 -3.87
N ASP A 217 30.72 8.93 -4.96
CA ASP A 217 31.75 8.89 -6.00
C ASP A 217 33.05 9.62 -5.63
N ASP A 218 33.05 10.46 -4.59
CA ASP A 218 34.22 11.27 -4.17
C ASP A 218 34.62 11.05 -2.70
N LEU A 219 34.95 9.80 -2.36
CA LEU A 219 35.41 9.44 -1.01
C LEU A 219 36.78 10.04 -0.63
N ALA A 220 37.60 10.40 -1.63
CA ALA A 220 38.92 10.98 -1.39
C ALA A 220 38.79 12.40 -0.81
N THR A 221 37.90 13.22 -1.38
CA THR A 221 37.61 14.56 -0.83
C THR A 221 36.99 14.46 0.55
N LEU A 222 36.04 13.54 0.76
CA LEU A 222 35.43 13.30 2.06
C LEU A 222 36.48 12.98 3.13
N ARG A 223 37.39 12.04 2.84
CA ARG A 223 38.47 11.65 3.75
C ARG A 223 39.35 12.84 4.12
N ARG A 224 39.76 13.64 3.14
CA ARG A 224 40.59 14.84 3.37
C ARG A 224 39.87 15.85 4.28
N CYS A 225 38.58 16.08 4.06
CA CYS A 225 37.79 16.99 4.89
C CYS A 225 37.70 16.50 6.35
N ILE A 226 37.50 15.20 6.57
CA ILE A 226 37.49 14.59 7.91
C ILE A 226 38.86 14.76 8.59
N GLU A 227 39.95 14.50 7.87
CA GLU A 227 41.33 14.63 8.39
C GLU A 227 41.70 16.09 8.74
N GLN A 228 41.15 17.06 8.01
CA GLN A 228 41.33 18.50 8.28
C GLN A 228 40.52 18.96 9.49
N LEU A 229 39.26 18.55 9.57
CA LEU A 229 38.34 19.01 10.61
C LEU A 229 38.61 18.32 11.97
N ARG A 230 39.21 17.12 11.94
CA ARG A 230 39.56 16.29 13.11
C ARG A 230 38.42 16.22 14.13
N PRO A 231 37.22 15.76 13.73
CA PRO A 231 36.10 15.59 14.65
C PRO A 231 36.40 14.47 15.65
N GLU A 232 35.93 14.64 16.89
CA GLU A 232 35.91 13.59 17.92
C GLU A 232 34.82 12.56 17.61
N ARG A 233 33.71 13.02 17.02
CA ARG A 233 32.59 12.18 16.61
C ARG A 233 32.05 12.60 15.25
N ILE A 234 31.72 11.60 14.45
CA ILE A 234 31.10 11.77 13.13
C ILE A 234 29.74 11.11 13.16
N SER A 235 28.72 11.88 12.78
CA SER A 235 27.39 11.36 12.45
C SER A 235 27.25 11.34 10.93
N LEU A 236 26.69 10.27 10.37
CA LEU A 236 26.50 10.12 8.93
C LEU A 236 25.01 10.01 8.60
N CYS A 237 24.55 10.72 7.56
CA CYS A 237 23.22 10.54 7.00
C CYS A 237 23.22 10.73 5.48
N SER A 238 22.13 10.33 4.83
CA SER A 238 21.85 10.63 3.43
C SER A 238 21.28 12.05 3.30
N GLY A 239 21.48 12.67 2.13
CA GLY A 239 20.83 13.93 1.75
C GLY A 239 19.30 13.80 1.64
N PHE A 240 18.78 12.57 1.54
CA PHE A 240 17.34 12.29 1.48
C PHE A 240 16.73 11.98 2.86
N ASP A 241 17.53 11.93 3.92
CA ASP A 241 17.03 11.64 5.26
C ASP A 241 16.33 12.85 5.87
N GLU A 242 15.40 12.58 6.80
CA GLU A 242 14.93 13.57 7.75
C GLU A 242 15.57 13.39 9.13
N LEU A 243 16.12 14.47 9.69
CA LEU A 243 16.71 14.46 11.03
C LEU A 243 15.74 15.03 12.08
N ALA A 244 15.74 14.40 13.25
CA ALA A 244 15.09 14.92 14.45
C ALA A 244 15.70 16.27 14.85
N LEU A 245 14.89 17.16 15.44
CA LEU A 245 15.41 18.44 15.90
C LEU A 245 16.31 18.20 17.12
N GLY A 246 17.53 18.74 17.08
CA GLY A 246 18.52 18.50 18.14
C GLY A 246 19.08 17.07 18.15
N ALA A 247 18.99 16.33 17.03
CA ALA A 247 19.53 14.96 16.92
C ALA A 247 21.03 14.82 17.26
N ARG A 248 21.78 15.92 17.32
CA ARG A 248 23.13 15.94 17.86
C ARG A 248 23.13 15.58 19.36
N CYS A 249 23.75 14.45 19.70
CA CYS A 249 23.84 13.92 21.06
C CYS A 249 25.24 14.11 21.66
#